data_AF-I2GG69-F1
#
_entry.id   AF-I2GG69-F1
#
_cell.length_a   1.000
_cell.length_b   1.000
_cell.length_c   1.000
_cell.angle_alpha   90.00
_cell.angle_beta   90.00
_cell.angle_gamma   90.00
#
_symmetry.space_group_name_H-M   'P 1'
#
loop_
_entity.id
_entity.type
_entity.pdbx_description
1 polymer ?
#
loop_
_entity_poly.entity_id
_entity_poly.type
_entity_poly.pdbx_seq_one_letter_code
_entity_poly.pdbx_strand_id
1 'polypeptide(L)'
;MNNSLFALLLVAACQPSTDATHRLPADLTIVNPVWTRSDPQHIYDEIEVSEHDFTIRNASDTFTYNRIIVRLSYFDKQHRLLHEQLSKITHPVRPHGAYRVKGLSGGNVKPGTESARVELVEATRERQPVSD
;
A
#
# COMPACT_ATOMS: atom_id res chain seq x y z
N MET A 1 41.82 1.70 -57.23
CA MET A 1 41.67 0.89 -56.00
C MET A 1 41.27 1.84 -54.89
N ASN A 2 39.97 2.01 -54.65
CA ASN A 2 39.43 2.81 -53.55
C ASN A 2 38.05 2.23 -53.25
N ASN A 3 37.81 1.85 -51.99
CA ASN A 3 36.50 1.86 -51.34
C ASN A 3 36.71 1.44 -49.88
N SER A 4 37.02 2.43 -49.04
CA SER A 4 36.89 2.30 -47.58
C SER A 4 35.40 2.29 -47.24
N LEU A 5 34.90 1.12 -46.88
CA LEU A 5 33.55 0.95 -46.35
C LEU A 5 33.58 1.28 -44.84
N PHE A 6 33.14 2.49 -44.48
CA PHE A 6 32.91 2.86 -43.09
C PHE A 6 31.68 2.10 -42.57
N ALA A 7 31.92 1.07 -41.75
CA ALA A 7 30.87 0.38 -41.01
C ALA A 7 30.44 1.26 -39.82
N LEU A 8 29.34 2.02 -39.97
CA LEU A 8 28.63 2.62 -38.83
C LEU A 8 27.89 1.51 -38.10
N LEU A 9 28.51 0.97 -37.06
CA LEU A 9 27.85 0.16 -36.03
C LEU A 9 26.90 1.08 -35.25
N LEU A 10 25.61 1.02 -35.59
CA LEU A 10 24.52 1.49 -34.74
C LEU A 10 24.53 0.66 -33.45
N VAL A 11 25.22 1.15 -32.43
CA VAL A 11 24.99 0.70 -31.06
C VAL A 11 23.63 1.25 -30.66
N ALA A 12 22.62 0.39 -30.67
CA ALA A 12 21.35 0.66 -30.02
C ALA A 12 21.64 0.98 -28.55
N ALA A 13 21.54 2.25 -28.20
CA ALA A 13 21.55 2.67 -26.80
C ALA A 13 20.28 2.08 -26.16
N CYS A 14 20.44 0.96 -25.45
CA CYS A 14 19.47 0.53 -24.45
C CYS A 14 19.37 1.67 -23.42
N GLN A 15 18.40 2.56 -23.60
CA GLN A 15 18.00 3.49 -22.55
C GLN A 15 17.51 2.62 -21.38
N PRO A 16 18.13 2.70 -20.18
CA PRO A 16 17.53 2.10 -19.01
C PRO A 16 16.20 2.84 -18.82
N SER A 17 15.10 2.11 -19.00
CA SER A 17 13.76 2.59 -18.70
C SER A 17 13.81 3.14 -17.28
N THR A 18 13.64 4.46 -17.17
CA THR A 18 13.60 5.21 -15.93
C THR A 18 12.73 4.44 -14.94
N ASP A 19 13.29 4.13 -13.77
CA ASP A 19 12.56 3.59 -12.64
C ASP A 19 11.21 4.27 -12.58
N ALA A 20 10.16 3.51 -12.88
CA ALA A 20 8.79 3.93 -12.63
C ALA A 20 8.69 4.03 -11.10
N THR A 21 9.11 5.18 -10.58
CA THR A 21 8.91 5.56 -9.19
C THR A 21 7.42 5.39 -9.00
N HIS A 22 7.05 4.35 -8.25
CA HIS A 22 5.68 3.95 -8.01
C HIS A 22 5.03 5.09 -7.22
N ARG A 23 4.58 6.13 -7.93
CA ARG A 23 3.96 7.30 -7.30
C ARG A 23 2.62 6.82 -6.79
N LEU A 24 2.48 6.87 -5.46
CA LEU A 24 1.22 6.62 -4.80
C LEU A 24 0.12 7.47 -5.48
N PRO A 25 -1.05 6.88 -5.75
CA PRO A 25 -2.14 7.62 -6.35
C PRO A 25 -2.57 8.76 -5.42
N ALA A 26 -2.49 10.00 -5.92
CA ALA A 26 -2.79 11.21 -5.14
C ALA A 26 -4.28 11.32 -4.75
N ASP A 27 -5.14 10.58 -5.44
CA ASP A 27 -6.59 10.54 -5.26
C ASP A 27 -7.05 9.40 -4.33
N LEU A 28 -6.13 8.59 -3.78
CA LEU A 28 -6.46 7.53 -2.83
C LEU A 28 -5.88 7.84 -1.45
N THR A 29 -6.74 7.87 -0.43
CA THR A 29 -6.34 8.28 0.93
C THR A 29 -6.83 7.30 1.99
N ILE A 30 -6.04 7.16 3.06
CA ILE A 30 -6.44 6.48 4.28
C ILE A 30 -6.93 7.55 5.26
N VAL A 31 -8.12 7.36 5.81
CA VAL A 31 -8.72 8.28 6.78
C VAL A 31 -9.15 7.55 8.05
N ASN A 32 -9.12 8.28 9.16
CA ASN A 32 -9.51 7.80 10.49
C ASN A 32 -8.85 6.46 10.87
N PRO A 33 -7.51 6.34 10.77
CA PRO A 33 -6.82 5.14 11.21
C PRO A 33 -6.92 5.01 12.72
N VAL A 34 -7.35 3.84 13.17
CA VAL A 34 -7.42 3.44 14.56
C VAL A 34 -6.68 2.11 14.66
N TRP A 35 -5.80 2.01 15.63
CA TRP A 35 -5.15 0.76 16.00
C TRP A 35 -5.62 0.36 17.39
N THR A 36 -5.98 -0.91 17.54
CA THR A 36 -6.36 -1.52 18.80
C THR A 36 -5.51 -2.76 19.03
N ARG A 37 -5.22 -3.02 20.31
CA ARG A 37 -4.74 -4.33 20.75
C ARG A 37 -5.98 -5.13 21.11
N SER A 38 -6.17 -6.30 20.50
CA SER A 38 -7.29 -7.17 20.86
C SER A 38 -7.13 -7.62 22.31
N ASP A 39 -8.22 -7.58 23.08
CA ASP A 39 -8.26 -8.22 24.39
C ASP A 39 -8.08 -9.73 24.20
N PRO A 40 -7.10 -10.40 24.84
CA PRO A 40 -6.90 -11.84 24.71
C PRO A 40 -8.16 -12.58 25.14
N GLN A 41 -8.96 -13.01 24.15
CA GLN A 41 -10.05 -13.94 24.38
C GLN A 41 -9.44 -15.32 24.69
N HIS A 42 -9.21 -15.59 25.98
CA HIS A 42 -8.88 -16.86 26.65
C HIS A 42 -7.55 -16.88 27.42
N ILE A 43 -7.67 -17.35 28.67
CA ILE A 43 -6.77 -17.25 29.83
C ILE A 43 -5.50 -18.11 29.68
N TYR A 44 -5.33 -18.83 28.56
CA TYR A 44 -4.26 -19.85 28.43
C TYR A 44 -3.09 -19.43 27.54
N ASP A 45 -3.29 -18.51 26.58
CA ASP A 45 -2.23 -18.01 25.70
C ASP A 45 -2.50 -16.53 25.39
N GLU A 46 -2.28 -15.63 26.36
CA GLU A 46 -2.51 -14.17 26.30
C GLU A 46 -1.75 -13.48 25.14
N ILE A 47 -2.14 -13.75 23.90
CA ILE A 47 -1.51 -13.20 22.72
C ILE A 47 -2.41 -12.05 22.25
N GLU A 48 -2.00 -10.83 22.58
CA GLU A 48 -2.59 -9.62 22.00
C GLU A 48 -2.34 -9.62 20.48
N VAL A 49 -3.38 -9.36 19.70
CA VAL A 49 -3.31 -9.20 18.25
C VAL A 49 -3.47 -7.72 17.92
N SER A 50 -2.66 -7.22 16.98
CA SER A 50 -2.83 -5.87 16.44
C SER A 50 -3.99 -5.86 15.45
N GLU A 51 -4.98 -5.01 15.69
CA GLU A 51 -6.11 -4.82 14.80
C GLU A 51 -6.15 -3.37 14.30
N HIS A 52 -6.43 -3.21 13.00
CA HIS A 52 -6.48 -1.91 12.35
C HIS A 52 -7.83 -1.64 11.71
N ASP A 53 -8.29 -0.42 11.95
CA ASP A 53 -9.61 0.06 11.62
C ASP A 53 -9.45 1.39 10.89
N PHE A 54 -9.73 1.45 9.60
CA PHE A 54 -9.54 2.67 8.79
C PHE A 54 -10.46 2.69 7.59
N THR A 55 -10.64 3.85 6.98
CA THR A 55 -11.42 3.99 5.76
C THR A 55 -10.49 4.38 4.62
N ILE A 56 -10.62 3.68 3.49
CA ILE A 56 -9.99 4.08 2.24
C ILE A 56 -10.99 4.95 1.49
N ARG A 57 -10.59 6.17 1.10
CA ARG A 57 -11.40 7.05 0.25
C ARG A 57 -10.75 7.23 -1.10
N ASN A 58 -11.54 7.09 -2.15
CA ASN A 58 -11.16 7.37 -3.52
C ASN A 58 -11.79 8.70 -3.95
N ALA A 59 -10.96 9.71 -4.20
CA ALA A 59 -11.35 11.02 -4.71
C ALA A 59 -11.28 11.11 -6.24
N SER A 60 -10.95 10.02 -6.93
CA SER A 60 -10.89 9.98 -8.39
C SER A 60 -12.26 10.14 -9.01
N ASP A 61 -12.34 10.86 -10.12
CA ASP A 61 -13.55 10.94 -10.96
C ASP A 61 -13.68 9.73 -11.91
N THR A 62 -12.56 9.03 -12.20
CA THR A 62 -12.51 8.09 -13.34
C THR A 62 -11.97 6.71 -13.00
N PHE A 63 -11.25 6.54 -11.90
CA PHE A 63 -10.59 5.28 -11.59
C PHE A 63 -11.27 4.53 -10.45
N THR A 64 -11.47 3.23 -10.63
CA THR A 64 -11.74 2.28 -9.55
C THR A 64 -10.44 1.62 -9.11
N TYR A 65 -10.20 1.53 -7.81
CA TYR A 65 -9.05 0.82 -7.24
C TYR A 65 -9.43 -0.58 -6.80
N ASN A 66 -8.88 -1.61 -7.45
CA ASN A 66 -9.27 -3.02 -7.24
C ASN A 66 -8.31 -3.78 -6.33
N ARG A 67 -7.07 -3.29 -6.21
CA ARG A 67 -6.05 -3.87 -5.35
C ARG A 67 -5.30 -2.74 -4.68
N ILE A 68 -5.27 -2.77 -3.35
CA ILE A 68 -4.62 -1.75 -2.54
C ILE A 68 -3.69 -2.48 -1.57
N ILE A 69 -2.41 -2.09 -1.54
CA ILE A 69 -1.44 -2.59 -0.58
C ILE A 69 -1.19 -1.50 0.46
N VAL A 70 -1.36 -1.85 1.73
CA VAL A 70 -1.05 -0.98 2.86
C VAL A 70 0.10 -1.57 3.68
N ARG A 71 0.88 -0.69 4.29
CA ARG A 71 1.89 -1.03 5.30
C ARG A 71 1.33 -0.72 6.67
N LEU A 72 1.44 -1.68 7.56
CA LEU A 72 1.19 -1.55 8.99
C LEU A 72 2.55 -1.48 9.68
N SER A 73 2.89 -0.32 10.24
CA SER A 73 4.17 -0.06 10.90
C SER A 73 3.96 0.10 12.40
N TYR A 74 4.79 -0.54 13.22
CA TYR A 74 4.68 -0.56 14.68
C TYR A 74 5.90 0.07 15.33
N PHE A 75 5.69 0.89 16.35
CA PHE A 75 6.75 1.69 16.95
C PHE A 75 6.79 1.54 18.48
N ASP A 76 7.97 1.68 19.05
CA ASP A 76 8.17 1.78 20.50
C ASP A 76 7.83 3.18 21.05
N LYS A 77 7.95 3.37 22.37
CA LYS A 77 7.77 4.69 23.03
C LYS A 77 8.69 5.79 22.51
N GLN A 78 9.85 5.45 21.93
CA GLN A 78 10.78 6.40 21.29
C GLN A 78 10.43 6.65 19.82
N HIS A 79 9.32 6.12 19.33
CA HIS A 79 8.92 6.15 17.92
C HIS A 79 9.93 5.47 16.97
N ARG A 80 10.70 4.50 17.46
CA ARG A 80 11.56 3.66 16.62
C ARG A 80 10.74 2.51 16.06
N LEU A 81 10.93 2.21 14.77
CA LEU A 81 10.25 1.10 14.10
C LEU A 81 10.68 -0.23 14.72
N LEU A 82 9.72 -1.02 15.19
CA LEU A 82 9.93 -2.37 15.72
C LEU A 82 9.66 -3.45 14.67
N HIS A 83 8.57 -3.27 13.91
CA HIS A 83 8.14 -4.22 12.90
C HIS A 83 7.22 -3.56 11.88
N GLU A 84 7.13 -4.15 10.69
CA GLU A 84 6.19 -3.75 9.64
C GLU A 84 5.60 -4.98 8.95
N GLN A 85 4.37 -4.85 8.48
CA GLN A 85 3.66 -5.87 7.72
C GLN A 85 2.95 -5.23 6.52
N LEU A 86 3.00 -5.89 5.37
CA LEU A 86 2.19 -5.53 4.21
C LEU A 86 0.87 -6.31 4.23
N SER A 87 -0.23 -5.62 3.97
CA SER A 87 -1.55 -6.20 3.87
C SER A 87 -2.21 -5.81 2.55
N LYS A 88 -2.86 -6.79 1.92
CA LYS A 88 -3.56 -6.62 0.64
C LYS A 88 -5.05 -6.48 0.87
N ILE A 89 -5.64 -5.47 0.25
CA ILE A 89 -7.07 -5.19 0.24
C ILE A 89 -7.56 -5.35 -1.20
N THR A 90 -8.49 -6.27 -1.41
CA THR A 90 -9.04 -6.61 -2.73
C THR A 90 -10.46 -6.11 -2.95
N HIS A 91 -10.99 -5.30 -2.03
CA HIS A 91 -12.30 -4.71 -2.18
C HIS A 91 -12.22 -3.50 -3.13
N PRO A 92 -13.02 -3.46 -4.21
CA PRO A 92 -13.02 -2.33 -5.14
C PRO A 92 -13.46 -1.03 -4.47
N VAL A 93 -12.70 0.05 -4.67
CA VAL A 93 -13.10 1.41 -4.26
C VAL A 93 -13.37 2.24 -5.52
N ARG A 94 -14.66 2.38 -5.85
CA ARG A 94 -15.14 3.13 -7.03
C ARG A 94 -14.82 4.64 -6.92
N PRO A 95 -14.87 5.39 -8.04
CA PRO A 95 -14.84 6.85 -8.05
C PRO A 95 -15.74 7.46 -6.97
N HIS A 96 -15.23 8.44 -6.24
CA HIS A 96 -15.87 9.09 -5.08
C HIS A 96 -16.33 8.14 -3.95
N GLY A 97 -15.91 6.87 -4.02
CA GLY A 97 -16.31 5.83 -3.09
C GLY A 97 -15.44 5.81 -1.83
N ALA A 98 -15.94 5.10 -0.83
CA ALA A 98 -15.19 4.80 0.39
C ALA A 98 -15.40 3.35 0.80
N TYR A 99 -14.34 2.73 1.32
CA TYR A 99 -14.37 1.38 1.87
C TYR A 99 -13.85 1.37 3.30
N ARG A 100 -14.67 0.90 4.24
CA ARG A 100 -14.27 0.75 5.64
C ARG A 100 -13.61 -0.61 5.82
N VAL A 101 -12.35 -0.59 6.23
CA VAL A 101 -11.60 -1.75 6.72
C VAL A 101 -11.84 -1.85 8.23
N LYS A 102 -12.23 -3.04 8.69
CA LYS A 102 -12.43 -3.33 10.12
C LYS A 102 -11.62 -4.56 10.52
N GLY A 103 -10.96 -4.49 11.68
CA GLY A 103 -10.24 -5.62 12.26
C GLY A 103 -9.15 -6.19 11.35
N LEU A 104 -8.46 -5.35 10.56
CA LEU A 104 -7.36 -5.84 9.74
C LEU A 104 -6.21 -6.25 10.66
N SER A 105 -5.99 -7.56 10.77
CA SER A 105 -4.94 -8.10 11.63
C SER A 105 -3.56 -7.75 11.09
N GLY A 106 -2.72 -7.26 12.00
CA GLY A 106 -1.29 -7.10 11.80
C GLY A 106 -0.45 -8.11 12.58
N GLY A 107 -1.05 -9.24 12.94
CA GLY A 107 -0.43 -10.30 13.71
C GLY A 107 -0.25 -9.96 15.20
N ASN A 108 0.56 -10.76 15.87
CA ASN A 108 0.79 -10.64 17.31
C ASN A 108 1.49 -9.32 17.64
N VAL A 109 1.03 -8.64 18.69
CA VAL A 109 1.67 -7.43 19.20
C VAL A 109 3.08 -7.78 19.68
N LYS A 110 4.10 -7.12 19.12
CA LYS A 110 5.48 -7.28 19.57
C LYS A 110 5.65 -6.61 20.94
N PRO A 111 6.37 -7.22 21.91
CA PRO A 111 6.65 -6.57 23.19
C PRO A 111 7.23 -5.17 23.02
N GLY A 112 6.71 -4.21 23.78
CA GLY A 112 7.14 -2.81 23.74
C GLY A 112 6.57 -1.97 22.57
N THR A 113 5.62 -2.50 21.79
CA THR A 113 4.87 -1.72 20.81
C THR A 113 3.95 -0.74 21.53
N GLU A 114 4.01 0.55 21.17
CA GLU A 114 3.22 1.62 21.81
C GLU A 114 2.32 2.38 20.83
N SER A 115 2.65 2.35 19.55
CA SER A 115 1.83 2.97 18.51
C SER A 115 1.96 2.22 17.20
N ALA A 116 1.02 2.48 16.30
CA ALA A 116 1.04 1.93 14.96
C ALA A 116 0.61 2.97 13.92
N ARG A 117 0.98 2.73 12.66
CA ARG A 117 0.64 3.56 11.52
C ARG A 117 0.19 2.68 10.35
N VAL A 118 -0.79 3.17 9.59
CA VAL A 118 -1.22 2.59 8.31
C VAL A 118 -0.84 3.54 7.19
N GLU A 119 -0.12 3.04 6.18
CA GLU A 119 0.32 3.81 5.02
C GLU A 119 -0.07 3.10 3.72
N LEU A 120 -0.51 3.85 2.71
CA LEU A 120 -0.70 3.33 1.36
C LEU A 120 0.67 3.10 0.71
N VAL A 121 0.89 1.92 0.13
CA VAL A 121 2.16 1.55 -0.54
C VAL A 121 1.99 1.38 -2.03
N GLU A 122 0.89 0.76 -2.45
CA GLU A 122 0.64 0.40 -3.83
C GLU A 122 -0.86 0.40 -4.09
N ALA A 123 -1.29 0.78 -5.29
CA ALA A 123 -2.64 0.47 -5.71
C ALA A 123 -2.73 0.23 -7.22
N THR A 124 -3.50 -0.79 -7.61
CA THR A 124 -3.86 -1.07 -8.99
C THR A 124 -5.22 -0.45 -9.29
N ARG A 125 -5.29 0.29 -10.39
CA ARG A 125 -6.49 1.00 -10.82
C ARG A 125 -6.92 0.61 -12.21
N GLU A 126 -8.22 0.66 -12.43
CA GLU A 126 -8.86 0.49 -13.73
C GLU A 126 -9.75 1.70 -14.00
N ARG A 127 -9.72 2.19 -15.24
CA ARG A 127 -10.62 3.27 -15.65
C ARG A 127 -12.04 2.71 -15.71
N GLN A 128 -12.98 3.39 -15.06
CA GLN A 128 -14.39 3.05 -15.17
C GLN A 128 -14.89 3.48 -16.58
N PRO A 129 -15.56 2.60 -17.33
CA PRO A 129 -16.17 2.99 -18.59
C PRO A 129 -17.24 4.06 -18.32
N VAL A 130 -17.15 5.18 -19.03
CA VAL A 130 -18.22 6.17 -19.05
C VAL A 130 -19.42 5.50 -19.71
N SER A 131 -20.53 5.41 -19.00
CA SER A 131 -21.79 4.95 -19.57
C SER A 131 -22.47 6.19 -20.15
N ASP A 132 -22.53 6.28 -21.47
CA ASP A 132 -23.28 7.33 -22.19
C ASP A 132 -24.80 7.13 -22.06
#